data_AF-A0A935SL47-F1
#
_entry.id   AF-A0A935SL47-F1
#
_cell.length_a   1.000
_cell.length_b   1.000
_cell.length_c   1.000
_cell.angle_alpha   90.00
_cell.angle_beta   90.00
_cell.angle_gamma   90.00
#
_symmetry.space_group_name_H-M   'P 1'
#
loop_
_entity.id
_entity.type
_entity.pdbx_description
1 polymer ?
#
loop_
_entity_poly.entity_id
_entity_poly.type
_entity_poly.pdbx_seq_one_letter_code
_entity_poly.pdbx_strand_id
1 'polypeptide(L)'
;MKKIILSLFVITIALSGIAQPYDSNMYKKTDLLIIHTTKSYTDAKKFAVQAAKKLSLELDLHGLTPNKETGLTADTATCEASGYSFPMYLERIGDYDEGEYISIEYSNGYGNSKGSLKEGYYLVVAASGSRDITKPALEYVKKVYKDAYIQQVEMYLGCRH
;
A
#
# COMPACT_ATOMS: atom_id res chain seq x y z
N MET A 1 59.11 54.61 16.35
CA MET A 1 59.45 53.81 15.15
C MET A 1 58.46 52.67 15.01
N LYS A 2 57.82 52.57 13.84
CA LYS A 2 56.81 51.57 13.42
C LYS A 2 57.14 50.14 13.85
N LYS A 3 56.14 49.36 14.27
CA LYS A 3 55.85 48.02 13.70
C LYS A 3 54.34 47.76 13.69
N ILE A 4 53.76 47.83 12.49
CA ILE A 4 52.44 47.32 12.11
C ILE A 4 52.67 45.86 11.72
N ILE A 5 51.94 44.91 12.31
CA ILE A 5 51.78 43.54 11.79
C ILE A 5 50.33 43.16 12.09
N LEU A 6 49.41 43.51 11.18
CA LEU A 6 48.84 42.65 10.14
C LEU A 6 48.10 41.43 10.73
N SER A 7 46.84 41.66 11.09
CA SER A 7 45.91 40.63 11.56
C SER A 7 45.48 39.76 10.38
N LEU A 8 45.81 38.47 10.43
CA LEU A 8 45.47 37.48 9.41
C LEU A 8 44.06 36.96 9.69
N PHE A 9 43.06 37.47 8.97
CA PHE A 9 41.68 37.00 9.06
C PHE A 9 41.53 35.73 8.21
N VAL A 10 41.66 34.55 8.83
CA VAL A 10 41.43 33.26 8.17
C VAL A 10 39.91 33.06 8.10
N ILE A 11 39.34 33.30 6.92
CA ILE A 11 37.95 32.95 6.61
C ILE A 11 37.91 31.45 6.33
N THR A 12 37.56 30.65 7.33
CA THR A 12 37.18 29.25 7.14
C THR A 12 35.77 29.21 6.55
N ILE A 13 35.69 28.94 5.25
CA ILE A 13 34.43 28.61 4.58
C ILE A 13 33.98 27.25 5.13
N ALA A 14 33.00 27.26 6.04
CA ALA A 14 32.32 26.06 6.46
C ALA A 14 31.52 25.52 5.26
N LEU A 15 32.05 24.48 4.60
CA LEU A 15 31.24 23.65 3.70
C LEU A 15 30.14 23.00 4.54
N SER A 16 28.98 23.64 4.53
CA SER A 16 27.74 23.04 5.00
C SER A 16 27.36 22.00 3.95
N GLY A 17 27.83 20.77 4.11
CA GLY A 17 27.25 19.64 3.40
C GLY A 17 25.77 19.61 3.76
N ILE A 18 24.90 19.94 2.80
CA ILE A 18 23.46 19.76 2.94
C ILE A 18 23.26 18.25 2.96
N ALA A 19 23.28 17.65 4.14
CA ALA A 19 22.78 16.29 4.33
C ALA A 19 21.29 16.35 3.97
N GLN A 20 20.91 15.75 2.85
CA GLN A 20 19.51 15.55 2.52
C GLN A 20 18.90 14.69 3.63
N PRO A 21 17.73 15.06 4.19
CA PRO A 21 17.07 14.23 5.18
C PRO A 21 16.73 12.88 4.54
N TYR A 22 17.36 11.83 5.03
CA TYR A 22 17.01 10.45 4.70
C TYR A 22 15.59 10.19 5.21
N ASP A 23 14.62 10.05 4.31
CA ASP A 23 13.25 9.65 4.66
C ASP A 23 13.28 8.17 5.03
N SER A 24 13.47 7.91 6.32
CA SER A 24 13.62 6.57 6.88
C SER A 24 12.30 5.81 7.02
N ASN A 25 11.16 6.38 6.58
CA ASN A 25 9.88 5.75 6.81
C ASN A 25 9.55 4.73 5.71
N MET A 26 10.04 3.51 5.90
CA MET A 26 9.75 2.36 5.04
C MET A 26 8.27 1.91 5.11
N TYR A 27 7.44 2.59 5.90
CA TYR A 27 6.03 2.28 6.05
C TYR A 27 5.16 3.52 5.79
N LYS A 28 4.07 3.32 5.05
CA LYS A 28 3.04 4.34 4.83
C LYS A 28 1.72 3.89 5.42
N LYS A 29 1.03 4.82 6.07
CA LYS A 29 -0.37 4.63 6.45
C LYS A 29 -1.25 4.74 5.21
N THR A 30 -2.00 3.70 4.93
CA THR A 30 -2.90 3.61 3.79
C THR A 30 -4.27 3.20 4.31
N ASP A 31 -5.33 3.82 3.80
CA ASP A 31 -6.70 3.39 4.05
C ASP A 31 -7.10 2.34 3.00
N LEU A 32 -7.77 1.28 3.44
CA LEU A 32 -8.43 0.29 2.59
C LEU A 32 -9.95 0.44 2.77
N LEU A 33 -10.67 0.70 1.68
CA LEU A 33 -12.13 0.66 1.65
C LEU A 33 -12.58 -0.79 1.41
N ILE A 34 -12.93 -1.48 2.49
CA ILE A 34 -13.34 -2.89 2.47
C ILE A 34 -14.85 -2.98 2.33
N ILE A 35 -15.31 -3.79 1.37
CA ILE A 35 -16.75 -3.98 1.08
C ILE A 35 -17.24 -5.40 1.36
N HIS A 36 -16.32 -6.36 1.51
CA HIS A 36 -16.63 -7.74 1.90
C HIS A 36 -15.39 -8.43 2.46
N THR A 37 -15.59 -9.37 3.40
CA THR A 37 -14.53 -10.22 3.93
C THR A 37 -15.01 -11.67 3.99
N THR A 38 -14.14 -12.61 3.62
CA THR A 38 -14.46 -14.04 3.62
C THR A 38 -13.19 -14.88 3.72
N LYS A 39 -13.31 -16.13 4.18
CA LYS A 39 -12.18 -17.09 4.16
C LYS A 39 -12.05 -17.85 2.84
N SER A 40 -12.98 -17.66 1.91
CA SER A 40 -13.06 -18.37 0.64
C SER A 40 -12.72 -17.42 -0.51
N TYR A 41 -11.61 -17.67 -1.20
CA TYR A 41 -11.25 -16.88 -2.38
C TYR A 41 -12.33 -16.96 -3.46
N THR A 42 -12.96 -18.12 -3.65
CA THR A 42 -14.04 -18.29 -4.62
C THR A 42 -15.22 -17.36 -4.31
N ASP A 43 -15.57 -17.22 -3.04
CA ASP A 43 -16.64 -16.30 -2.62
C ASP A 43 -16.21 -14.84 -2.78
N ALA A 44 -14.96 -14.51 -2.42
CA ALA A 44 -14.40 -13.18 -2.63
C ALA A 44 -14.41 -12.79 -4.12
N LYS A 45 -14.00 -13.69 -5.01
CA LYS A 45 -13.98 -13.48 -6.47
C LYS A 45 -15.37 -13.31 -7.05
N LYS A 46 -16.32 -14.15 -6.63
CA LYS A 46 -17.73 -13.99 -7.04
C LYS A 46 -18.28 -12.64 -6.59
N PHE A 47 -18.02 -12.24 -5.34
CA PHE A 47 -18.44 -10.95 -4.81
C PHE A 47 -17.79 -9.78 -5.57
N ALA A 48 -16.48 -9.83 -5.78
CA ALA A 48 -15.70 -8.80 -6.47
C ALA A 48 -16.21 -8.53 -7.89
N VAL A 49 -16.45 -9.59 -8.68
CA VAL A 49 -17.04 -9.48 -10.03
C VAL A 49 -18.42 -8.81 -10.00
N GLN A 50 -19.25 -9.13 -9.00
CA GLN A 50 -20.56 -8.50 -8.85
C GLN A 50 -20.45 -7.04 -8.40
N ALA A 51 -19.52 -6.73 -7.50
CA ALA A 51 -19.27 -5.39 -6.99
C ALA A 51 -18.77 -4.45 -8.08
N ALA A 52 -17.81 -4.90 -8.90
CA ALA A 52 -17.28 -4.13 -10.03
C ALA A 52 -18.41 -3.70 -10.98
N LYS A 53 -19.32 -4.63 -11.30
CA LYS A 53 -20.50 -4.33 -12.13
C LYS A 53 -21.49 -3.38 -11.47
N LYS A 54 -21.80 -3.58 -10.18
CA LYS A 54 -22.79 -2.77 -9.45
C LYS A 54 -22.33 -1.35 -9.16
N LEU A 55 -21.03 -1.17 -8.97
CA LEU A 55 -20.40 0.12 -8.66
C LEU A 55 -19.81 0.77 -9.92
N SER A 56 -19.89 0.12 -11.08
CA SER A 56 -19.23 0.57 -12.32
C SER A 56 -17.74 0.89 -12.10
N LEU A 57 -17.07 0.10 -11.27
CA LEU A 57 -15.64 0.20 -10.99
C LEU A 57 -14.88 -0.88 -11.76
N GLU A 58 -13.64 -0.60 -12.11
CA GLU A 58 -12.74 -1.59 -12.70
C GLU A 58 -12.55 -2.78 -11.75
N LEU A 59 -12.41 -3.98 -12.31
CA LEU A 59 -12.01 -5.17 -11.58
C LEU A 59 -10.56 -5.48 -11.92
N ASP A 60 -9.67 -5.26 -10.97
CA ASP A 60 -8.26 -5.63 -11.10
C ASP A 60 -7.87 -6.57 -9.96
N LEU A 61 -7.51 -7.80 -10.33
CA LEU A 61 -7.09 -8.84 -9.40
C LEU A 61 -5.57 -9.05 -9.43
N HIS A 62 -4.82 -8.20 -10.13
CA HIS A 62 -3.35 -8.22 -10.20
C HIS A 62 -2.77 -9.56 -10.67
N GLY A 63 -3.53 -10.34 -11.44
CA GLY A 63 -3.16 -11.71 -11.82
C GLY A 63 -2.98 -12.67 -10.62
N LEU A 64 -3.40 -12.29 -9.41
CA LEU A 64 -3.19 -13.06 -8.20
C LEU A 64 -4.13 -14.26 -8.11
N THR A 65 -3.58 -15.38 -7.67
CA THR A 65 -4.29 -16.64 -7.47
C THR A 65 -4.10 -17.18 -6.05
N PRO A 66 -5.01 -18.03 -5.53
CA PRO A 66 -4.88 -18.59 -4.20
C PRO A 66 -3.61 -19.41 -4.02
N ASN A 67 -2.94 -19.20 -2.88
CA ASN A 67 -1.78 -19.98 -2.47
C ASN A 67 -1.93 -20.38 -0.99
N LYS A 68 -1.48 -21.59 -0.63
CA LYS A 68 -1.63 -22.09 0.76
C LYS A 68 -0.67 -21.43 1.75
N GLU A 69 0.49 -20.97 1.30
CA GLU A 69 1.54 -20.38 2.12
C GLU A 69 1.29 -18.88 2.34
N THR A 70 1.01 -18.16 1.26
CA THR A 70 0.89 -16.70 1.26
C THR A 70 -0.56 -16.20 1.17
N GLY A 71 -1.54 -17.10 1.03
CA GLY A 71 -2.95 -16.78 0.80
C GLY A 71 -3.24 -16.42 -0.66
N LEU A 72 -2.51 -15.47 -1.22
CA LEU A 72 -2.51 -15.10 -2.64
C LEU A 72 -1.09 -15.22 -3.20
N THR A 73 -0.94 -15.36 -4.51
CA THR A 73 0.36 -15.29 -5.16
C THR A 73 0.23 -14.89 -6.64
N ALA A 74 1.22 -14.17 -7.14
CA ALA A 74 1.41 -13.98 -8.57
C ALA A 74 1.87 -15.29 -9.24
N ASP A 75 1.79 -15.38 -10.56
CA ASP A 75 2.37 -16.52 -11.27
C ASP A 75 3.91 -16.54 -11.17
N THR A 76 4.51 -17.70 -11.44
CA THR A 76 5.97 -17.90 -11.35
C THR A 76 6.74 -16.92 -12.22
N ALA A 77 6.27 -16.65 -13.45
CA ALA A 77 6.93 -15.74 -14.38
C ALA A 77 6.98 -14.30 -13.83
N THR A 78 5.88 -13.85 -13.21
CA THR A 78 5.77 -12.52 -12.58
C THR A 78 6.67 -12.44 -11.35
N CYS A 79 6.76 -13.50 -10.53
CA CYS A 79 7.68 -13.55 -9.40
C CYS A 79 9.14 -13.40 -9.86
N GLU A 80 9.55 -14.22 -10.83
CA GLU A 80 10.92 -14.25 -11.37
C GLU A 80 11.29 -12.94 -12.06
N ALA A 81 10.39 -12.38 -12.88
CA ALA A 81 10.58 -11.09 -13.54
C ALA A 81 10.73 -9.94 -12.54
N SER A 82 10.12 -10.07 -11.35
CA SER A 82 10.22 -9.10 -10.26
C SER A 82 11.42 -9.36 -9.33
N GLY A 83 12.21 -10.40 -9.58
CA GLY A 83 13.38 -10.77 -8.78
C GLY A 83 13.06 -11.49 -7.46
N TYR A 84 11.83 -12.01 -7.31
CA TYR A 84 11.39 -12.75 -6.13
C TYR A 84 11.25 -14.25 -6.41
N SER A 85 11.39 -15.06 -5.37
CA SER A 85 11.05 -16.48 -5.42
C SER A 85 9.54 -16.68 -5.39
N PHE A 86 9.05 -17.68 -6.11
CA PHE A 86 7.67 -18.17 -5.93
C PHE A 86 7.54 -18.96 -4.61
N PRO A 87 6.44 -18.82 -3.85
CA PRO A 87 5.33 -17.88 -4.07
C PRO A 87 5.66 -16.45 -3.62
N MET A 88 5.17 -15.47 -4.36
CA MET A 88 5.23 -14.04 -4.03
C MET A 88 3.81 -13.48 -3.92
N TYR A 89 3.48 -12.85 -2.79
CA TYR A 89 2.34 -11.97 -2.63
C TYR A 89 2.84 -10.57 -2.33
N LEU A 90 2.37 -9.60 -3.09
CA LEU A 90 2.55 -8.19 -2.81
C LEU A 90 1.15 -7.59 -2.68
N GLU A 91 0.87 -6.96 -1.55
CA GLU A 91 -0.37 -6.19 -1.36
C GLU A 91 -0.36 -4.96 -2.28
N ARG A 92 -1.51 -4.33 -2.52
CA ARG A 92 -1.59 -3.05 -3.28
C ARG A 92 -0.50 -2.04 -2.88
N ILE A 93 0.57 -1.90 -3.66
CA ILE A 93 1.79 -1.22 -3.20
C ILE A 93 1.64 0.30 -3.22
N GLY A 94 1.16 0.88 -2.11
CA GLY A 94 1.29 2.31 -1.79
C GLY A 94 1.04 3.26 -2.98
N ASP A 95 1.88 4.30 -3.12
CA ASP A 95 1.70 5.41 -4.09
C ASP A 95 1.49 5.00 -5.56
N TYR A 96 1.86 3.78 -5.96
CA TYR A 96 1.75 3.32 -7.34
C TYR A 96 0.45 2.55 -7.64
N ASP A 97 -0.32 2.23 -6.59
CA ASP A 97 -1.50 1.37 -6.68
C ASP A 97 -2.64 1.84 -5.74
N GLU A 98 -2.76 3.16 -5.60
CA GLU A 98 -3.89 3.83 -4.94
C GLU A 98 -4.99 4.16 -5.94
N GLY A 99 -6.22 4.29 -5.43
CA GLY A 99 -7.37 4.71 -6.23
C GLY A 99 -8.56 3.77 -6.10
N GLU A 100 -9.56 4.03 -6.95
CA GLU A 100 -10.89 3.42 -6.92
C GLU A 100 -11.01 2.31 -7.96
N TYR A 101 -10.85 1.07 -7.51
CA TYR A 101 -11.11 -0.14 -8.30
C TYR A 101 -11.34 -1.31 -7.35
N ILE A 102 -12.01 -2.37 -7.84
CA ILE A 102 -12.24 -3.58 -7.07
C ILE A 102 -11.04 -4.51 -7.17
N SER A 103 -10.44 -4.86 -6.03
CA SER A 103 -9.43 -5.94 -5.91
C SER A 103 -9.78 -6.95 -4.82
N ILE A 104 -8.97 -8.00 -4.74
CA ILE A 104 -9.03 -9.00 -3.67
C ILE A 104 -7.67 -9.06 -3.00
N GLU A 105 -7.63 -8.73 -1.72
CA GLU A 105 -6.42 -8.76 -0.91
C GLU A 105 -6.48 -9.88 0.13
N TYR A 106 -5.33 -10.26 0.69
CA TYR A 106 -5.25 -11.21 1.79
C TYR A 106 -4.79 -10.52 3.07
N SER A 107 -5.58 -10.67 4.14
CA SER A 107 -5.40 -9.95 5.40
C SER A 107 -4.01 -10.10 6.02
N ASN A 108 -3.35 -11.24 5.81
CA ASN A 108 -2.05 -11.52 6.42
C ASN A 108 -0.93 -10.69 5.81
N GLY A 109 -1.09 -10.23 4.56
CA GLY A 109 -0.14 -9.32 3.94
C GLY A 109 -0.01 -7.98 4.68
N TYR A 110 -1.08 -7.58 5.35
CA TYR A 110 -1.11 -6.38 6.17
C TYR A 110 -0.70 -6.61 7.64
N GLY A 111 -0.01 -7.70 7.96
CA GLY A 111 0.28 -8.13 9.34
C GLY A 111 1.05 -7.12 10.21
N ASN A 112 1.78 -6.17 9.60
CA ASN A 112 2.44 -5.08 10.33
C ASN A 112 1.48 -3.97 10.78
N SER A 113 0.27 -3.94 10.22
CA SER A 113 -0.80 -3.03 10.61
C SER A 113 -1.30 -3.43 11.98
N LYS A 114 -0.80 -2.77 13.02
CA LYS A 114 -1.11 -3.10 14.41
C LYS A 114 -2.61 -3.31 14.67
N GLY A 115 -3.02 -4.58 14.70
CA GLY A 115 -4.26 -5.07 15.32
C GLY A 115 -5.57 -4.82 14.61
N SER A 116 -5.60 -4.36 13.36
CA SER A 116 -6.85 -3.89 12.75
C SER A 116 -7.52 -4.84 11.76
N LEU A 117 -6.76 -5.77 11.17
CA LEU A 117 -7.30 -6.82 10.30
C LEU A 117 -7.15 -8.19 10.96
N LYS A 118 -8.23 -8.97 10.93
CA LYS A 118 -8.20 -10.37 11.37
C LYS A 118 -7.52 -11.22 10.29
N GLU A 119 -6.54 -12.02 10.70
CA GLU A 119 -5.82 -12.93 9.82
C GLU A 119 -6.71 -14.04 9.24
N GLY A 120 -6.31 -14.55 8.06
CA GLY A 120 -6.94 -15.65 7.35
C GLY A 120 -8.12 -15.27 6.49
N TYR A 121 -8.25 -14.00 6.08
CA TYR A 121 -9.39 -13.50 5.29
C TYR A 121 -8.94 -12.91 3.96
N TYR A 122 -9.69 -13.22 2.92
CA TYR A 122 -9.74 -12.45 1.68
C TYR A 122 -10.63 -11.23 1.89
N LEU A 123 -10.13 -10.07 1.48
CA LEU A 123 -10.77 -8.77 1.58
C LEU A 123 -11.13 -8.33 0.17
N VAL A 124 -12.40 -8.01 -0.09
CA VAL A 124 -12.78 -7.30 -1.32
C VAL A 124 -12.65 -5.82 -1.03
N VAL A 125 -11.72 -5.17 -1.71
CA VAL A 125 -11.36 -3.76 -1.53
C VAL A 125 -11.89 -2.97 -2.73
N ALA A 126 -12.53 -1.83 -2.49
CA ALA A 126 -13.08 -0.97 -3.54
C ALA A 126 -12.27 0.32 -3.77
N ALA A 127 -11.43 0.69 -2.80
CA ALA A 127 -10.48 1.78 -2.94
C ALA A 127 -9.34 1.62 -1.95
N SER A 128 -8.16 2.13 -2.28
CA SER A 128 -7.02 2.27 -1.37
C SER A 128 -6.40 3.66 -1.50
N GLY A 129 -5.71 4.11 -0.45
CA GLY A 129 -4.89 5.31 -0.50
C GLY A 129 -5.10 6.24 0.68
N SER A 130 -4.95 7.54 0.46
CA SER A 130 -5.21 8.55 1.48
C SER A 130 -6.70 8.65 1.85
N ARG A 131 -7.00 9.32 2.97
CA ARG A 131 -8.37 9.57 3.41
C ARG A 131 -9.18 10.42 2.40
N ASP A 132 -8.51 11.29 1.66
CA ASP A 132 -9.15 12.17 0.67
C ASP A 132 -9.66 11.39 -0.56
N ILE A 133 -9.05 10.23 -0.85
CA ILE A 133 -9.52 9.28 -1.87
C ILE A 133 -10.63 8.40 -1.28
N THR A 134 -10.36 7.77 -0.12
CA THR A 134 -11.23 6.70 0.39
C THR A 134 -12.53 7.20 1.00
N LYS A 135 -12.58 8.44 1.54
CA LYS A 135 -13.80 8.99 2.16
C LYS A 135 -14.92 9.25 1.13
N PRO A 136 -14.69 9.98 0.02
CA PRO A 136 -15.70 10.10 -1.04
C PRO A 136 -16.12 8.74 -1.62
N ALA A 137 -15.15 7.84 -1.86
CA ALA A 137 -15.43 6.49 -2.33
C ALA A 137 -16.35 5.72 -1.36
N LEU A 138 -16.13 5.81 -0.05
CA LEU A 138 -17.00 5.20 0.96
C LEU A 138 -18.44 5.73 0.88
N GLU A 139 -18.63 7.04 0.70
CA GLU A 139 -19.97 7.64 0.57
C GLU A 139 -20.72 7.12 -0.67
N TYR A 140 -20.01 6.96 -1.79
CA TYR A 140 -20.56 6.35 -3.01
C TYR A 140 -20.88 4.86 -2.79
N VAL A 141 -19.92 4.08 -2.32
CA VAL A 141 -20.03 2.63 -2.10
C VAL A 141 -21.12 2.29 -1.10
N LYS A 142 -21.28 3.07 -0.02
CA LYS A 142 -22.34 2.87 0.99
C LYS A 142 -23.76 3.03 0.46
N LYS A 143 -23.95 3.58 -0.74
CA LYS A 143 -25.28 3.56 -1.39
C LYS A 143 -25.69 2.13 -1.73
N VAL A 144 -24.75 1.27 -2.08
CA VAL A 144 -24.95 -0.13 -2.49
C VAL A 144 -24.58 -1.12 -1.37
N TYR A 145 -23.45 -0.91 -0.69
CA TYR A 145 -22.89 -1.81 0.33
C TYR A 145 -22.84 -1.13 1.70
N LYS A 146 -23.90 -1.31 2.50
CA LYS A 146 -24.08 -0.59 3.78
C LYS A 146 -23.01 -0.90 4.82
N ASP A 147 -22.50 -2.12 4.79
CA ASP A 147 -21.48 -2.61 5.73
C ASP A 147 -20.05 -2.27 5.29
N ALA A 148 -19.88 -1.54 4.18
CA ALA A 148 -18.57 -1.06 3.75
C ALA A 148 -17.93 -0.17 4.83
N TYR A 149 -16.62 -0.32 5.03
CA TYR A 149 -15.87 0.45 6.02
C TYR A 149 -14.44 0.72 5.54
N ILE A 150 -13.84 1.76 6.11
CA ILE A 150 -12.43 2.08 5.87
C ILE A 150 -11.61 1.49 7.01
N GLN A 151 -10.56 0.77 6.66
CA GLN A 151 -9.55 0.27 7.58
C GLN A 151 -8.19 0.88 7.26
N GLN A 152 -7.59 1.58 8.21
CA GLN A 152 -6.20 2.02 8.08
C GLN A 152 -5.23 0.86 8.34
N VAL A 153 -4.23 0.74 7.48
CA VAL A 153 -3.15 -0.25 7.50
C VAL A 153 -1.80 0.45 7.38
N GLU A 154 -0.73 -0.18 7.86
CA GLU A 154 0.65 0.24 7.61
C GLU A 154 1.24 -0.65 6.52
N MET A 155 1.53 -0.06 5.36
CA MET A 155 2.04 -0.75 4.20
C MET A 155 3.55 -0.56 4.10
N TYR A 156 4.27 -1.65 3.87
CA TYR A 156 5.70 -1.61 3.61
C TYR A 156 5.95 -1.09 2.18
N LEU A 157 6.72 -0.02 2.06
CA LEU A 157 7.03 0.62 0.77
C LEU A 157 8.36 0.16 0.17
N GLY A 158 9.06 -0.77 0.81
CA GLY A 158 10.44 -1.11 0.45
C GLY A 158 11.45 -0.04 0.85
N CYS A 159 12.72 -0.26 0.52
CA CYS A 159 13.74 0.78 0.60
C CYS A 159 13.56 1.76 -0.57
N ARG A 160 13.14 3.00 -0.30
CA ARG A 160 13.21 4.09 -1.28
C ARG A 160 14.67 4.59 -1.32
N HIS A 161 15.37 4.34 -2.44
CA HIS A 161 16.71 4.90 -2.70
C HIS A 161 16.60 6.06 -3.69
#